data_AF-A0A511KGG3-F1
#
_entry.id   AF-A0A511KGG3-F1
#
_cell.length_a   1.000
_cell.length_b   1.000
_cell.length_c   1.000
_cell.angle_alpha   90.00
_cell.angle_beta   90.00
_cell.angle_gamma   90.00
#
_symmetry.space_group_name_H-M   'P 1'
#
loop_
_entity.id
_entity.type
_entity.pdbx_description
1 polymer ?
#
loop_
_entity_poly.entity_id
_entity_poly.type
_entity_poly.pdbx_seq_one_letter_code
_entity_poly.pdbx_strand_id
1 'polypeptide(L)'
;MVNLFKRQKDTLIVSCLEDVVFLHPPPTSPPASSPPLSREQLAAQEPSSHDPILRGQVTLVTQSSRRARRIRVELVGRCTRHGGDGSHNYEASATLEKSLEIDLQGEKLDAGTHTWDFSFIIPSSTAVGERSNYGTVRHSIRATLHGVGNFRDLTSVPKSIFVIANPAPPGDLPSGLEIDVRHPANELGPIALHVSSPHLTVASLLFMSVTFEDPPEGLKIMSVQAFVRQEFEIHYSASEIPVSHPPVQRKLLFYADSRLHRRPLLDR
;
A
#
# COMPACT_ATOMS: atom_id res chain seq x y z
N MET A 1 -14.81 -16.20 -51.78
CA MET A 1 -14.93 -16.12 -50.31
C MET A 1 -13.73 -15.31 -49.83
N VAL A 2 -13.91 -14.01 -49.60
CA VAL A 2 -12.81 -13.07 -49.32
C VAL A 2 -12.41 -13.22 -47.85
N ASN A 3 -11.21 -13.76 -47.61
CA ASN A 3 -10.59 -13.73 -46.28
C ASN A 3 -10.33 -12.26 -45.93
N LEU A 4 -11.20 -11.72 -45.07
CA LEU A 4 -11.05 -10.41 -44.47
C LEU A 4 -9.85 -10.49 -43.51
N PHE A 5 -8.65 -10.20 -44.01
CA PHE A 5 -7.43 -10.17 -43.21
C PHE A 5 -7.64 -9.22 -42.02
N LYS A 6 -7.74 -9.77 -40.80
CA LYS A 6 -7.64 -8.99 -39.57
C LYS A 6 -6.27 -8.30 -39.60
N ARG A 7 -6.23 -7.01 -39.93
CA ARG A 7 -5.03 -6.20 -39.73
C ARG A 7 -4.66 -6.29 -38.25
N GLN A 8 -3.53 -6.95 -37.96
CA GLN A 8 -2.91 -6.81 -36.66
C GLN A 8 -2.65 -5.33 -36.42
N LYS A 9 -2.97 -4.87 -35.21
CA LYS A 9 -2.76 -3.48 -34.80
C LYS A 9 -1.39 -3.36 -34.15
N ASP A 10 -0.80 -2.19 -34.28
CA ASP A 10 0.40 -1.84 -33.51
C ASP A 10 0.05 -1.89 -32.01
N THR A 11 0.97 -2.37 -31.17
CA THR A 11 0.73 -2.52 -29.73
C THR A 11 1.89 -1.94 -28.93
N LEU A 12 1.56 -1.29 -27.82
CA LEU A 12 2.51 -0.76 -26.85
C LEU A 12 2.28 -1.45 -25.52
N ILE A 13 3.33 -2.01 -24.95
CA ILE A 13 3.29 -2.81 -23.73
C ILE A 13 4.31 -2.23 -22.76
N VAL A 14 3.88 -2.04 -21.50
CA VAL A 14 4.79 -1.72 -20.40
C VAL A 14 4.98 -2.97 -19.55
N SER A 15 6.24 -3.31 -19.29
CA SER A 15 6.63 -4.42 -18.43
C SER A 15 7.54 -3.89 -17.33
N CYS A 16 7.47 -4.50 -16.16
CA CYS A 16 8.34 -4.19 -15.03
C CYS A 16 9.05 -5.47 -14.63
N LEU A 17 10.31 -5.35 -14.21
CA LEU A 17 11.06 -6.49 -13.66
C LEU A 17 10.41 -6.97 -12.36
N GLU A 18 9.96 -6.00 -11.56
CA GLU A 18 9.24 -6.21 -10.31
C GLU A 18 7.97 -5.36 -10.35
N ASP A 19 6.85 -5.91 -9.89
CA ASP A 19 5.58 -5.21 -9.71
C ASP A 19 5.26 -4.94 -8.23
N VAL A 20 6.09 -5.45 -7.32
CA VAL A 20 6.04 -5.19 -5.88
C VAL A 20 7.29 -4.41 -5.47
N VAL A 21 7.10 -3.31 -4.74
CA VAL A 21 8.16 -2.44 -4.25
C VAL A 21 7.99 -2.25 -2.75
N PHE A 22 9.02 -2.54 -1.97
CA PHE A 22 9.03 -2.34 -0.53
C PHE A 22 9.65 -1.00 -0.17
N LEU A 23 8.91 -0.17 0.57
CA LEU A 23 9.41 1.08 1.12
C LEU A 23 9.85 0.86 2.56
N HIS A 24 11.04 1.34 2.87
CA HIS A 24 11.61 1.27 4.21
C HIS A 24 11.54 2.66 4.86
N PRO A 25 11.35 2.75 6.18
CA PRO A 25 11.43 4.04 6.85
C PRO A 25 12.82 4.65 6.63
N PRO A 26 12.92 5.98 6.42
CA PRO A 26 14.22 6.63 6.34
C PRO A 26 14.98 6.42 7.66
N PRO A 27 16.31 6.23 7.63
CA PRO A 27 17.11 5.90 8.82
C PRO A 27 17.08 6.96 9.93
N THR A 28 16.57 8.16 9.63
CA THR A 28 16.44 9.30 10.55
C THR A 28 14.98 9.63 10.90
N SER A 29 14.03 8.71 10.69
CA SER A 29 12.64 8.94 11.12
C SER A 29 12.61 9.28 12.61
N PRO A 30 11.99 10.41 13.01
CA PRO A 30 11.79 10.72 14.42
C PRO A 30 11.08 9.57 15.13
N PRO A 31 11.25 9.38 16.46
CA PRO A 31 10.50 8.38 17.20
C PRO A 31 8.99 8.57 16.98
N ALA A 32 8.22 7.47 17.05
CA ALA A 32 6.78 7.41 16.80
C ALA A 32 5.92 8.40 17.63
N SER A 33 6.51 9.07 18.62
CA SER A 33 5.91 10.14 19.42
C SER A 33 5.95 11.53 18.78
N SER A 34 6.51 11.66 17.57
CA SER A 34 6.65 12.93 16.87
C SER A 34 5.42 13.21 15.99
N PRO A 35 4.94 14.47 15.89
CA PRO A 35 3.82 14.80 15.03
C PRO A 35 4.12 14.41 13.56
N PRO A 36 3.11 13.97 12.79
CA PRO A 36 3.29 13.60 11.39
C PRO A 36 3.87 14.80 10.61
N LEU A 37 4.92 14.55 9.82
CA LEU A 37 5.53 15.57 8.98
C LEU A 37 4.52 16.10 7.96
N SER A 38 4.58 17.41 7.68
CA SER A 38 3.73 18.02 6.67
C SER A 38 4.11 17.51 5.27
N ARG A 39 3.17 17.59 4.31
CA ARG A 39 3.40 17.17 2.91
C ARG A 39 4.60 17.87 2.27
N GLU A 40 4.82 19.13 2.62
CA GLU A 40 5.94 19.95 2.13
C GLU A 40 7.27 19.46 2.72
N GLN A 41 7.28 19.08 4.00
CA GLN A 41 8.46 18.53 4.67
C GLN A 41 8.84 17.14 4.12
N LEU A 42 7.85 16.29 3.85
CA LEU A 42 8.04 14.99 3.21
C LEU A 42 8.56 15.10 1.77
N ALA A 43 8.16 16.14 1.04
CA ALA A 43 8.60 16.40 -0.33
C ALA A 43 9.99 17.05 -0.41
N ALA A 44 10.39 17.80 0.62
CA ALA A 44 11.71 18.45 0.72
C ALA A 44 12.81 17.51 1.23
N GLN A 45 12.47 16.31 1.70
CA GLN A 45 13.44 15.33 2.15
C GLN A 45 14.21 14.77 0.94
N GLU A 46 15.55 14.89 0.97
CA GLU A 46 16.40 14.28 -0.06
C GLU A 46 16.15 12.76 -0.12
N PRO A 47 16.20 12.14 -1.32
CA PRO A 47 15.98 10.71 -1.47
C PRO A 47 16.97 9.97 -0.58
N SER A 48 16.43 9.16 0.33
CA SER A 48 17.26 8.39 1.23
C SER A 48 18.10 7.40 0.40
N SER A 49 19.30 7.07 0.87
CA SER A 49 20.18 6.09 0.17
C SER A 49 19.54 4.72 -0.07
N HIS A 50 18.35 4.47 0.46
CA HIS A 50 17.62 3.21 0.40
C HIS A 50 16.32 3.27 -0.42
N ASP A 51 16.06 4.38 -1.13
CA ASP A 51 14.88 4.49 -1.98
C ASP A 51 14.93 3.44 -3.11
N PRO A 52 13.92 2.56 -3.23
CA PRO A 52 13.94 1.48 -4.22
C PRO A 52 13.78 2.01 -5.65
N ILE A 53 14.30 1.25 -6.60
CA ILE A 53 14.28 1.60 -8.02
C ILE A 53 13.33 0.66 -8.76
N LEU A 54 12.20 1.17 -9.23
CA LEU A 54 11.30 0.45 -10.13
C LEU A 54 11.91 0.44 -11.54
N ARG A 55 12.24 -0.73 -12.07
CA ARG A 55 12.82 -0.92 -13.40
C ARG A 55 11.89 -1.67 -14.32
N GLY A 56 11.97 -1.38 -15.61
CA GLY A 56 11.16 -2.08 -16.60
C GLY A 56 11.49 -1.72 -18.03
N GLN A 57 10.65 -2.22 -18.94
CA GLN A 57 10.80 -2.03 -20.37
C GLN A 57 9.48 -1.65 -21.02
N VAL A 58 9.56 -0.71 -21.97
CA VAL A 58 8.48 -0.43 -22.92
C VAL A 58 8.76 -1.19 -24.20
N THR A 59 7.80 -1.99 -24.66
CA THR A 59 7.87 -2.74 -25.90
C THR A 59 6.83 -2.23 -26.89
N LEU A 60 7.28 -1.81 -28.06
CA LEU A 60 6.43 -1.45 -29.19
C LEU A 60 6.52 -2.55 -30.25
N VAL A 61 5.37 -3.11 -30.63
CA VAL A 61 5.26 -4.02 -31.76
C VAL A 61 4.58 -3.28 -32.90
N THR A 62 5.33 -3.01 -33.98
CA THR A 62 4.85 -2.35 -35.20
C THR A 62 4.62 -3.37 -36.31
N GLN A 63 3.48 -3.29 -36.98
CA GLN A 63 3.11 -4.18 -38.08
C GLN A 63 3.59 -3.66 -39.44
N SER A 64 4.02 -2.42 -39.48
CA SER A 64 4.61 -1.75 -40.65
C SER A 64 5.46 -0.61 -40.16
N SER A 65 6.33 -0.06 -41.02
CA SER A 65 7.16 1.06 -40.62
C SER A 65 6.33 2.24 -40.12
N ARG A 66 6.76 2.83 -39.00
CA ARG A 66 6.11 3.96 -38.34
C ARG A 66 7.13 5.03 -38.02
N ARG A 67 6.76 6.29 -38.19
CA ARG A 67 7.46 7.37 -37.51
C ARG A 67 6.95 7.47 -36.09
N ALA A 68 7.87 7.64 -35.16
CA ALA A 68 7.57 7.81 -33.75
C ALA A 68 8.34 9.02 -33.23
N ARG A 69 7.68 9.90 -32.47
CA ARG A 69 8.32 11.12 -31.97
C ARG A 69 8.93 10.92 -30.60
N ARG A 70 8.15 10.40 -29.66
CA ARG A 70 8.57 10.22 -28.26
C ARG A 70 7.75 9.15 -27.57
N ILE A 71 8.34 8.50 -26.57
CA ILE A 71 7.64 7.63 -25.64
C ILE A 71 7.61 8.32 -24.29
N ARG A 72 6.42 8.47 -23.71
CA ARG A 72 6.24 8.95 -22.34
C ARG A 72 5.86 7.78 -21.45
N VAL A 73 6.65 7.52 -20.42
CA VAL A 73 6.33 6.55 -19.37
C VAL A 73 5.87 7.32 -18.14
N GLU A 74 4.69 7.02 -17.63
CA GLU A 74 4.09 7.70 -16.49
C GLU A 74 3.82 6.70 -15.37
N LEU A 75 4.40 6.95 -14.20
CA LEU A 75 4.11 6.27 -12.95
C LEU A 75 3.24 7.19 -12.09
N VAL A 76 2.04 6.74 -11.77
CA VAL A 76 1.05 7.52 -11.03
C VAL A 76 0.53 6.72 -9.84
N GLY A 77 0.64 7.30 -8.65
CA GLY A 77 -0.07 6.92 -7.44
C GLY A 77 -1.33 7.77 -7.29
N ARG A 78 -2.50 7.13 -7.17
CA ARG A 78 -3.77 7.82 -6.92
C ARG A 78 -4.32 7.39 -5.57
N CYS A 79 -4.71 8.38 -4.77
CA CYS A 79 -5.49 8.19 -3.56
C CYS A 79 -6.93 8.60 -3.80
N THR A 80 -7.86 7.76 -3.37
CA THR A 80 -9.28 8.11 -3.24
C THR A 80 -9.67 8.09 -1.77
N ARG A 81 -10.52 9.01 -1.34
CA ARG A 81 -10.96 9.15 0.05
C ARG A 81 -12.43 9.52 0.09
N HIS A 82 -13.15 8.97 1.07
CA HIS A 82 -14.52 9.37 1.37
C HIS A 82 -14.83 9.21 2.86
N GLY A 83 -15.56 10.17 3.42
CA GLY A 83 -15.71 10.34 4.87
C GLY A 83 -16.28 9.14 5.63
N GLY A 84 -17.13 8.32 5.00
CA GLY A 84 -17.75 7.18 5.69
C GLY A 84 -18.67 7.56 6.86
N ASP A 85 -18.86 8.86 7.09
CA ASP A 85 -19.67 9.54 8.11
C ASP A 85 -21.01 10.03 7.54
N GLY A 86 -21.33 9.66 6.31
CA GLY A 86 -22.48 10.16 5.56
C GLY A 86 -22.24 11.51 4.88
N SER A 87 -21.06 12.13 5.02
CA SER A 87 -20.67 13.28 4.21
C SER A 87 -20.44 12.83 2.75
N HIS A 88 -20.89 13.65 1.80
CA HIS A 88 -20.68 13.40 0.36
C HIS A 88 -19.28 13.82 -0.11
N ASN A 89 -18.33 13.97 0.81
CA ASN A 89 -16.98 14.40 0.51
C ASN A 89 -16.21 13.23 -0.11
N TYR A 90 -16.23 13.16 -1.45
CA TYR A 90 -15.39 12.26 -2.22
C TYR A 90 -14.24 13.06 -2.83
N GLU A 91 -13.01 12.61 -2.62
CA GLU A 91 -11.83 13.21 -3.20
C GLU A 91 -10.96 12.17 -3.90
N ALA A 92 -10.38 12.56 -5.02
CA ALA A 92 -9.29 11.83 -5.66
C ALA A 92 -8.10 12.77 -5.90
N SER A 93 -6.92 12.41 -5.41
CA SER A 93 -5.69 13.17 -5.59
C SER A 93 -4.52 12.25 -5.92
N ALA A 94 -3.48 12.81 -6.54
CA ALA A 94 -2.26 12.07 -6.82
C ALA A 94 -1.34 12.07 -5.60
N THR A 95 -0.82 10.89 -5.24
CA THR A 95 0.18 10.70 -4.17
C THR A 95 1.59 10.60 -4.70
N LEU A 96 1.73 10.21 -5.97
CA LEU A 96 3.00 10.11 -6.68
C LEU A 96 2.76 10.43 -8.15
N GLU A 97 3.53 11.33 -8.72
CA GLU A 97 3.53 11.58 -10.17
C GLU A 97 4.98 11.64 -10.65
N LYS A 98 5.36 10.65 -11.45
CA LYS A 98 6.67 10.63 -12.11
C LYS A 98 6.47 10.34 -13.58
N SER A 99 7.21 11.02 -14.43
CA SER A 99 7.23 10.72 -15.85
C SER A 99 8.63 10.77 -16.43
N LEU A 100 8.91 9.87 -17.36
CA LEU A 100 10.12 9.85 -18.18
C LEU A 100 9.72 9.99 -19.64
N GLU A 101 10.52 10.73 -20.40
CA GLU A 101 10.34 10.87 -21.83
C GLU A 101 11.58 10.34 -22.55
N ILE A 102 11.35 9.44 -23.51
CA ILE A 102 12.35 8.92 -24.42
C ILE A 102 12.10 9.62 -25.74
N ASP A 103 12.99 10.53 -26.12
CA ASP A 103 12.91 11.22 -27.41
C ASP A 103 13.42 10.30 -28.52
N LEU A 104 12.57 10.06 -29.50
CA LEU A 104 12.89 9.26 -30.69
C LEU A 104 13.18 10.17 -31.90
N GLN A 105 13.11 11.50 -31.73
CA GLN A 105 13.44 12.49 -32.76
C GLN A 105 12.70 12.32 -34.10
N GLY A 106 11.55 11.66 -34.10
CA GLY A 106 10.80 11.38 -35.33
C GLY A 106 11.38 10.24 -36.17
N GLU A 107 12.21 9.38 -35.56
CA GLU A 107 12.80 8.21 -36.18
C GLU A 107 11.76 7.33 -36.86
N LYS A 108 12.13 6.81 -38.02
CA LYS A 108 11.33 5.85 -38.77
C LYS A 108 11.70 4.45 -38.29
N LEU A 109 10.86 3.92 -37.41
CA LEU A 109 10.96 2.55 -36.90
C LEU A 109 10.51 1.57 -37.98
N ASP A 110 11.28 0.50 -38.18
CA ASP A 110 10.89 -0.60 -39.07
C ASP A 110 9.77 -1.44 -38.47
N ALA A 111 9.17 -2.30 -39.30
CA ALA A 111 8.22 -3.30 -38.81
C ALA A 111 8.97 -4.30 -37.91
N GLY A 112 8.45 -4.54 -36.70
CA GLY A 112 9.10 -5.43 -35.76
C GLY A 112 8.83 -5.07 -34.30
N THR A 113 9.72 -5.54 -33.44
CA THR A 113 9.66 -5.30 -31.99
C THR A 113 10.78 -4.35 -31.60
N HIS A 114 10.43 -3.28 -30.91
CA HIS A 114 11.34 -2.25 -30.42
C HIS A 114 11.18 -2.14 -28.91
N THR A 115 12.28 -2.08 -28.18
CA THR A 115 12.27 -2.11 -26.71
C THR A 115 13.15 -1.01 -26.14
N TRP A 116 12.66 -0.34 -25.10
CA TRP A 116 13.41 0.68 -24.36
C TRP A 116 13.29 0.46 -22.85
N ASP A 117 14.40 0.62 -22.15
CA ASP A 117 14.44 0.50 -20.69
C ASP A 117 13.99 1.80 -20.01
N PHE A 118 13.41 1.68 -18.82
CA PHE A 118 13.12 2.80 -17.94
C PHE A 118 13.42 2.44 -16.47
N SER A 119 13.65 3.46 -15.66
CA SER A 119 13.81 3.30 -14.21
C SER A 119 13.29 4.51 -13.44
N PHE A 120 12.47 4.28 -12.42
CA PHE A 120 12.01 5.30 -11.48
C PHE A 120 12.55 5.03 -10.09
N ILE A 121 13.16 6.03 -9.45
CA ILE A 121 13.39 6.01 -8.00
C ILE A 121 12.04 6.27 -7.31
N ILE A 122 11.63 5.39 -6.40
CA ILE A 122 10.42 5.52 -5.60
C ILE A 122 10.81 6.06 -4.22
N PRO A 123 10.44 7.31 -3.87
CA PRO A 123 10.77 7.86 -2.57
C PRO A 123 10.19 7.03 -1.44
N SER A 124 10.94 6.83 -0.36
CA SER A 124 10.46 6.13 0.84
C SER A 124 9.27 6.85 1.51
N SER A 125 9.07 8.14 1.23
CA SER A 125 7.90 8.93 1.66
C SER A 125 6.64 8.71 0.81
N THR A 126 6.71 7.86 -0.23
CA THR A 126 5.56 7.57 -1.10
C THR A 126 4.46 6.86 -0.30
N ALA A 127 3.22 7.33 -0.43
CA ALA A 127 2.08 6.67 0.19
C ALA A 127 1.98 5.22 -0.30
N VAL A 128 1.84 4.26 0.62
CA VAL A 128 1.80 2.84 0.29
C VAL A 128 0.41 2.39 -0.16
N GLY A 129 0.33 1.23 -0.78
CA GLY A 129 -0.92 0.63 -1.21
C GLY A 129 -1.85 0.38 -0.02
N GLU A 130 -3.03 0.97 -0.09
CA GLU A 130 -4.05 0.89 0.96
C GLU A 130 -5.39 0.53 0.34
N ARG A 131 -6.15 -0.32 1.02
CA ARG A 131 -7.51 -0.67 0.64
C ARG A 131 -8.37 -0.74 1.89
N SER A 132 -9.11 0.33 2.13
CA SER A 132 -10.10 0.39 3.19
C SER A 132 -11.49 0.61 2.62
N ASN A 133 -12.49 0.53 3.49
CA ASN A 133 -13.86 0.91 3.14
C ASN A 133 -14.02 2.42 2.95
N TYR A 134 -12.98 3.22 3.25
CA TYR A 134 -13.05 4.68 3.26
C TYR A 134 -12.11 5.33 2.23
N GLY A 135 -11.34 4.52 1.50
CA GLY A 135 -10.41 5.02 0.52
C GLY A 135 -9.49 3.95 -0.03
N THR A 136 -8.76 4.31 -1.07
CA THR A 136 -7.75 3.44 -1.65
C THR A 136 -6.52 4.24 -2.04
N VAL A 137 -5.35 3.62 -1.98
CA VAL A 137 -4.13 4.13 -2.61
C VAL A 137 -3.67 3.07 -3.61
N ARG A 138 -3.55 3.44 -4.88
CA ARG A 138 -3.16 2.53 -5.97
C ARG A 138 -2.11 3.17 -6.84
N HIS A 139 -1.12 2.38 -7.24
CA HIS A 139 -0.08 2.81 -8.17
C HIS A 139 -0.25 2.08 -9.49
N SER A 140 0.00 2.80 -10.57
CA SER A 140 -0.03 2.24 -11.91
C SER A 140 1.02 2.91 -12.78
N ILE A 141 1.57 2.14 -13.71
CA ILE A 141 2.48 2.61 -14.73
C ILE A 141 1.87 2.42 -16.11
N ARG A 142 2.04 3.41 -16.99
CA ARG A 142 1.59 3.35 -18.38
C ARG A 142 2.61 3.99 -19.31
N ALA A 143 2.68 3.51 -20.54
CA ALA A 143 3.46 4.11 -21.60
C ALA A 143 2.54 4.71 -22.66
N THR A 144 2.92 5.85 -23.23
CA THR A 144 2.24 6.51 -24.33
C THR A 144 3.26 6.84 -25.41
N LEU A 145 3.07 6.29 -26.60
CA LEU A 145 3.86 6.58 -27.78
C LEU A 145 3.17 7.70 -28.56
N HIS A 146 3.86 8.83 -28.69
CA HIS A 146 3.38 10.00 -29.38
C HIS A 146 3.90 10.09 -30.81
N GLY A 147 3.08 10.66 -31.69
CA GLY A 147 3.46 10.93 -33.09
C GLY A 147 3.41 9.70 -34.01
N VAL A 148 2.61 8.68 -33.67
CA VAL A 148 2.38 7.50 -34.51
C VAL A 148 1.38 7.84 -35.63
N GLY A 149 1.88 8.44 -36.70
CA GLY A 149 1.03 8.85 -37.82
C GLY A 149 0.04 9.97 -37.48
N ASN A 150 -1.05 10.09 -38.24
CA ASN A 150 -1.72 11.39 -38.37
C ASN A 150 -2.67 11.80 -37.22
N PHE A 151 -3.20 10.92 -36.35
CA PHE A 151 -4.26 11.38 -35.44
C PHE A 151 -4.40 10.72 -34.05
N ARG A 152 -3.63 9.69 -33.65
CA ARG A 152 -3.76 9.12 -32.29
C ARG A 152 -2.43 8.64 -31.72
N ASP A 153 -2.24 8.97 -30.44
CA ASP A 153 -1.21 8.35 -29.61
C ASP A 153 -1.57 6.89 -29.35
N LEU A 154 -0.53 6.05 -29.26
CA LEU A 154 -0.68 4.65 -28.89
C LEU A 154 -0.36 4.51 -27.40
N THR A 155 -1.33 4.10 -26.59
CA THR A 155 -1.19 3.98 -25.14
C THR A 155 -1.21 2.51 -24.72
N SER A 156 -0.34 2.13 -23.79
CA SER A 156 -0.37 0.80 -23.19
C SER A 156 -1.52 0.67 -22.19
N VAL A 157 -1.96 -0.57 -21.95
CA VAL A 157 -2.82 -0.84 -20.78
C VAL A 157 -2.02 -0.48 -19.51
N PRO A 158 -2.62 0.25 -18.54
CA PRO A 158 -1.95 0.52 -17.27
C PRO A 158 -1.62 -0.78 -16.53
N LYS A 159 -0.37 -0.92 -16.08
CA LYS A 159 0.07 -2.03 -15.23
C LYS A 159 0.06 -1.58 -13.78
N SER A 160 -0.53 -2.37 -12.90
CA SER A 160 -0.54 -2.09 -11.46
C SER A 160 0.85 -2.30 -10.84
N ILE A 161 1.20 -1.42 -9.91
CA ILE A 161 2.39 -1.52 -9.06
C ILE A 161 1.92 -1.56 -7.61
N PHE A 162 2.48 -2.47 -6.82
CA PHE A 162 2.17 -2.66 -5.41
C PHE A 162 3.29 -2.07 -4.58
N VAL A 163 3.03 -0.92 -3.98
CA VAL A 163 3.95 -0.27 -3.05
C VAL A 163 3.58 -0.71 -1.64
N ILE A 164 4.49 -1.36 -0.92
CA ILE A 164 4.23 -1.98 0.39
C ILE A 164 5.15 -1.36 1.44
N ALA A 165 4.60 -0.98 2.59
CA ALA A 165 5.42 -0.56 3.73
C ALA A 165 6.14 -1.77 4.32
N ASN A 166 7.45 -1.66 4.49
CA ASN A 166 8.25 -2.58 5.29
C ASN A 166 8.90 -1.79 6.44
N PRO A 167 8.47 -1.98 7.69
CA PRO A 167 9.03 -1.23 8.82
C PRO A 167 10.46 -1.66 9.18
N ALA A 168 10.94 -2.82 8.71
CA ALA A 168 12.30 -3.26 8.93
C ALA A 168 13.30 -2.45 8.07
N PRO A 169 14.56 -2.32 8.48
CA PRO A 169 15.62 -1.87 7.58
C PRO A 169 15.76 -2.80 6.35
N PRO A 170 16.34 -2.31 5.23
CA PRO A 170 16.58 -3.14 4.06
C PRO A 170 17.45 -4.37 4.39
N GLY A 171 16.94 -5.57 4.08
CA GLY A 171 17.63 -6.84 4.32
C GLY A 171 17.38 -7.48 5.68
N ASP A 172 16.74 -6.76 6.61
CA ASP A 172 16.42 -7.26 7.95
C ASP A 172 15.03 -7.91 8.03
N LEU A 173 14.86 -8.75 9.05
CA LEU A 173 13.54 -9.29 9.40
C LEU A 173 12.71 -8.22 10.14
N PRO A 174 11.37 -8.22 9.99
CA PRO A 174 10.47 -7.39 10.80
C PRO A 174 10.75 -7.56 12.29
N SER A 175 10.74 -6.44 13.01
CA SER A 175 10.94 -6.46 14.45
C SER A 175 9.86 -7.29 15.15
N GLY A 176 10.24 -7.86 16.28
CA GLY A 176 9.29 -8.43 17.22
C GLY A 176 8.38 -7.37 17.83
N LEU A 177 7.37 -7.84 18.56
CA LEU A 177 6.50 -7.04 19.39
C LEU A 177 6.69 -7.51 20.83
N GLU A 178 6.83 -6.57 21.75
CA GLU A 178 6.75 -6.82 23.19
C GLU A 178 6.02 -5.64 23.84
N ILE A 179 4.89 -5.92 24.47
CA ILE A 179 4.04 -4.93 25.14
C ILE A 179 3.70 -5.48 26.53
N ASP A 180 4.08 -4.71 27.55
CA ASP A 180 3.67 -4.92 28.93
C ASP A 180 2.80 -3.77 29.39
N VAL A 181 1.53 -4.08 29.70
CA VAL A 181 0.57 -3.11 30.22
C VAL A 181 0.10 -3.55 31.59
N ARG A 182 0.24 -2.67 32.57
CA ARG A 182 -0.40 -2.82 33.88
C ARG A 182 -1.53 -1.82 33.98
N HIS A 183 -2.73 -2.31 34.24
CA HIS A 183 -3.92 -1.50 34.37
C HIS A 183 -4.53 -1.67 35.77
N PRO A 184 -4.65 -0.60 36.56
CA PRO A 184 -5.39 -0.66 37.81
C PRO A 184 -6.88 -0.81 37.50
N ALA A 185 -7.48 -1.95 37.84
CA ALA A 185 -8.92 -2.16 37.72
C ALA A 185 -9.54 -2.27 39.11
N ASN A 186 -10.47 -1.37 39.43
CA ASN A 186 -11.06 -1.27 40.78
C ASN A 186 -11.83 -2.53 41.20
N GLU A 187 -12.46 -3.23 40.25
CA GLU A 187 -13.34 -4.38 40.54
C GLU A 187 -12.66 -5.74 40.37
N LEU A 188 -11.51 -5.79 39.70
CA LEU A 188 -10.80 -7.03 39.33
C LEU A 188 -9.42 -7.14 39.99
N GLY A 189 -9.00 -6.11 40.72
CA GLY A 189 -7.61 -5.92 41.10
C GLY A 189 -6.75 -5.45 39.92
N PRO A 190 -5.46 -5.16 40.15
CA PRO A 190 -4.54 -4.82 39.07
C PRO A 190 -4.45 -5.96 38.03
N ILE A 191 -4.52 -5.61 36.75
CA ILE A 191 -4.41 -6.54 35.63
C ILE A 191 -3.12 -6.24 34.89
N ALA A 192 -2.31 -7.28 34.68
CA ALA A 192 -1.15 -7.23 33.78
C ALA A 192 -1.47 -7.95 32.47
N LEU A 193 -1.24 -7.28 31.35
CA LEU A 193 -1.33 -7.82 30.01
C LEU A 193 0.08 -7.83 29.41
N HIS A 194 0.56 -9.01 29.05
CA HIS A 194 1.78 -9.18 28.27
C HIS A 194 1.40 -9.66 26.87
N VAL A 195 1.89 -8.96 25.84
CA VAL A 195 1.73 -9.35 24.44
C VAL A 195 3.10 -9.43 23.81
N SER A 196 3.43 -10.58 23.20
CA SER A 196 4.70 -10.76 22.51
C SER A 196 4.57 -11.46 21.15
N SER A 197 5.48 -11.13 20.25
CA SER A 197 5.62 -11.77 18.94
C SER A 197 7.08 -11.73 18.49
N PRO A 198 7.68 -12.84 18.02
CA PRO A 198 9.04 -12.83 17.49
C PRO A 198 9.19 -11.93 16.26
N HIS A 199 8.18 -11.90 15.39
CA HIS A 199 8.11 -11.06 14.20
C HIS A 199 6.67 -10.63 13.96
N LEU A 200 6.37 -9.33 14.04
CA LEU A 200 5.02 -8.83 13.84
C LEU A 200 4.74 -8.63 12.33
N THR A 201 4.44 -9.72 11.63
CA THR A 201 4.05 -9.72 10.22
C THR A 201 2.56 -9.95 10.02
N VAL A 202 2.07 -9.75 8.79
CA VAL A 202 0.74 -10.27 8.40
C VAL A 202 0.73 -11.78 8.63
N ALA A 203 -0.28 -12.28 9.33
CA ALA A 203 -0.43 -13.67 9.75
C ALA A 203 0.63 -14.21 10.74
N SER A 204 1.33 -13.33 11.47
CA SER A 204 2.21 -13.75 12.56
C SER A 204 1.44 -14.25 13.80
N LEU A 205 2.14 -15.02 14.64
CA LEU A 205 1.63 -15.46 15.93
C LEU A 205 1.78 -14.34 16.97
N LEU A 206 0.72 -14.13 17.75
CA LEU A 206 0.71 -13.28 18.93
C LEU A 206 0.56 -14.15 20.17
N PHE A 207 1.51 -14.05 21.10
CA PHE A 207 1.40 -14.62 22.44
C PHE A 207 0.78 -13.56 23.34
N MET A 208 -0.29 -13.91 24.04
CA MET A 208 -0.98 -13.02 24.95
C MET A 208 -1.15 -13.71 26.30
N SER A 209 -0.71 -13.04 27.36
CA SER A 209 -0.90 -13.47 28.75
C SER A 209 -1.63 -12.40 29.53
N VAL A 210 -2.67 -12.79 30.26
CA VAL A 210 -3.44 -11.91 31.14
C VAL A 210 -3.31 -12.44 32.56
N THR A 211 -2.79 -11.61 33.46
CA THR A 211 -2.59 -11.92 34.87
C THR A 211 -3.41 -10.97 35.73
N PHE A 212 -4.15 -11.53 36.68
CA PHE A 212 -4.85 -10.78 37.72
C PHE A 212 -3.98 -10.84 38.97
N GLU A 213 -3.38 -9.72 39.37
CA GLU A 213 -2.34 -9.70 40.42
C GLU A 213 -2.94 -9.84 41.83
N ASP A 214 -4.04 -9.13 42.10
CA ASP A 214 -4.74 -9.14 43.39
C ASP A 214 -6.26 -9.23 43.18
N PRO A 215 -6.78 -10.37 42.67
CA PRO A 215 -8.20 -10.52 42.39
C PRO A 215 -9.03 -10.60 43.68
N PRO A 216 -10.21 -9.96 43.76
CA PRO A 216 -11.10 -10.07 44.91
C PRO A 216 -11.49 -11.52 45.22
N GLU A 217 -11.70 -11.82 46.51
CA GLU A 217 -12.15 -13.15 46.94
C GLU A 217 -13.47 -13.54 46.26
N GLY A 218 -13.53 -14.77 45.74
CA GLY A 218 -14.73 -15.29 45.06
C GLY A 218 -14.90 -14.81 43.60
N LEU A 219 -13.96 -14.04 43.04
CA LEU A 219 -14.00 -13.64 41.64
C LEU A 219 -14.03 -14.87 40.71
N LYS A 220 -15.01 -14.91 39.81
CA LYS A 220 -15.13 -15.95 38.80
C LYS A 220 -15.07 -15.35 37.39
N ILE A 221 -14.00 -15.67 36.67
CA ILE A 221 -13.84 -15.26 35.27
C ILE A 221 -14.79 -16.11 34.42
N MET A 222 -15.84 -15.49 33.91
CA MET A 222 -16.82 -16.17 33.06
C MET A 222 -16.33 -16.30 31.63
N SER A 223 -15.74 -15.24 31.08
CA SER A 223 -15.17 -15.26 29.74
C SER A 223 -14.10 -14.18 29.57
N VAL A 224 -13.15 -14.40 28.67
CA VAL A 224 -12.17 -13.41 28.22
C VAL A 224 -12.34 -13.22 26.73
N GLN A 225 -12.43 -11.97 26.28
CA GLN A 225 -12.53 -11.66 24.85
C GLN A 225 -11.46 -10.64 24.48
N ALA A 226 -10.80 -10.86 23.35
CA ALA A 226 -9.88 -9.89 22.78
C ALA A 226 -10.36 -9.46 21.39
N PHE A 227 -10.17 -8.18 21.07
CA PHE A 227 -10.55 -7.61 19.78
C PHE A 227 -9.40 -6.73 19.26
N VAL A 228 -9.19 -6.72 17.96
CA VAL A 228 -8.47 -5.63 17.29
C VAL A 228 -9.45 -4.50 17.06
N ARG A 229 -9.10 -3.31 17.54
CA ARG A 229 -9.76 -2.06 17.17
C ARG A 229 -8.96 -1.42 16.04
N GLN A 230 -9.64 -1.12 14.95
CA GLN A 230 -9.09 -0.41 13.81
C GLN A 230 -9.83 0.91 13.65
N GLU A 231 -9.07 1.99 13.69
CA GLU A 231 -9.56 3.37 13.61
C GLU A 231 -8.92 4.04 12.40
N PHE A 232 -9.66 4.94 11.74
CA PHE A 232 -9.19 5.65 10.56
C PHE A 232 -9.39 7.15 10.78
N GLU A 233 -8.44 7.94 10.30
CA GLU A 233 -8.58 9.39 10.15
C GLU A 233 -8.44 9.74 8.68
N ILE A 234 -9.40 10.51 8.16
CA ILE A 234 -9.45 10.87 6.75
C ILE A 234 -9.11 12.35 6.60
N HIS A 235 -7.96 12.59 5.99
CA HIS A 235 -7.49 13.93 5.66
C HIS A 235 -7.79 14.25 4.19
N TYR A 236 -8.46 15.38 3.97
CA TYR A 236 -8.73 15.92 2.63
C TYR A 236 -7.63 16.90 2.22
N SER A 237 -7.50 17.16 0.92
CA SER A 237 -6.52 18.12 0.39
C SER A 237 -6.83 19.56 0.79
N ALA A 238 -8.11 19.91 0.90
CA ALA A 238 -8.53 21.22 1.38
C ALA A 238 -8.53 21.23 2.91
N SER A 239 -7.68 22.05 3.52
CA SER A 239 -7.54 22.17 4.97
C SER A 239 -8.80 22.70 5.67
N GLU A 240 -9.73 23.29 4.91
CA GLU A 240 -11.02 23.75 5.41
C GLU A 240 -12.00 22.59 5.67
N ILE A 241 -11.80 21.44 5.02
CA ILE A 241 -12.64 20.27 5.22
C ILE A 241 -12.19 19.59 6.52
N PRO A 242 -13.09 19.42 7.52
CA PRO A 242 -12.74 18.75 8.76
C PRO A 242 -12.24 17.33 8.54
N VAL A 243 -11.32 16.88 9.40
CA VAL A 243 -10.92 15.48 9.45
C VAL A 243 -12.14 14.63 9.78
N SER A 244 -12.36 13.61 8.96
CA SER A 244 -13.46 12.66 9.19
C SER A 244 -12.95 11.44 9.95
N HIS A 245 -13.76 10.96 10.89
CA HIS A 245 -13.47 9.82 11.75
C HIS A 245 -14.56 8.75 11.55
N PRO A 246 -14.36 7.83 10.59
CA PRO A 246 -15.31 6.75 10.38
C PRO A 246 -15.50 5.87 11.62
N PRO A 247 -16.61 5.11 11.69
CA PRO A 247 -16.85 4.22 12.82
C PRO A 247 -15.73 3.21 13.06
N VAL A 248 -15.34 3.08 14.33
CA VAL A 248 -14.32 2.12 14.79
C VAL A 248 -14.71 0.71 14.38
N GLN A 249 -13.82 0.02 13.67
CA GLN A 249 -14.01 -1.37 13.29
C GLN A 249 -13.44 -2.28 14.38
N ARG A 250 -14.26 -3.21 14.87
CA ARG A 250 -13.87 -4.19 15.89
C ARG A 250 -13.83 -5.58 15.27
N LYS A 251 -12.67 -6.22 15.29
CA LYS A 251 -12.48 -7.61 14.83
C LYS A 251 -12.15 -8.49 16.01
N LEU A 252 -12.95 -9.53 16.25
CA LEU A 252 -12.70 -10.49 17.32
C LEU A 252 -11.39 -11.25 17.03
N LEU A 253 -10.47 -11.25 18.00
CA LEU A 253 -9.25 -12.06 17.95
C LEU A 253 -9.51 -13.44 18.54
N PHE A 254 -10.00 -13.48 19.78
CA PHE A 254 -10.38 -14.72 20.43
C PHE A 254 -11.48 -14.48 21.46
N TYR A 255 -12.18 -15.56 21.77
CA TYR A 255 -13.18 -15.65 22.81
C TYR A 255 -12.92 -16.92 23.61
N ALA A 256 -12.62 -16.78 24.90
CA ALA A 256 -12.48 -17.89 25.83
C ALA A 256 -13.66 -17.86 26.82
N ASP A 257 -14.40 -18.95 26.93
CA ASP A 257 -15.52 -19.08 27.87
C ASP A 257 -15.26 -20.23 28.86
N SER A 258 -15.47 -19.92 30.13
CA SER A 258 -15.44 -20.87 31.26
C SER A 258 -16.46 -22.00 31.11
N ARG A 259 -17.55 -21.80 30.36
CA ARG A 259 -18.61 -22.79 30.14
C ARG A 259 -18.31 -23.77 29.01
N LEU A 260 -17.46 -23.39 28.05
CA LEU A 260 -17.12 -24.22 26.88
C LEU A 260 -16.08 -25.30 27.20
N HIS A 261 -15.32 -25.16 28.30
CA HIS A 261 -14.34 -26.16 28.77
C HIS A 261 -14.96 -27.48 29.29
N ARG A 262 -16.29 -27.63 29.27
CA ARG A 262 -16.99 -28.87 29.68
C ARG A 262 -17.32 -29.83 28.53
N ARG A 263 -16.89 -29.57 27.29
CA ARG A 263 -16.95 -30.58 26.24
C ARG A 263 -15.58 -31.23 26.10
N PRO A 264 -15.41 -32.52 26.46
CA PRO A 264 -14.25 -33.26 25.98
C PRO A 264 -14.28 -33.23 24.45
N LEU A 265 -13.13 -32.94 23.84
CA LEU A 265 -12.90 -33.19 22.42
C LEU A 265 -13.02 -34.71 22.22
N LEU A 266 -14.22 -35.16 21.86
CA LEU A 266 -14.50 -36.46 21.29
C LEU A 266 -14.87 -36.23 19.82
N ASP A 267 -14.03 -36.78 18.95
CA ASP A 267 -14.25 -37.12 17.54
C ASP A 267 -15.10 -36.19 16.66
N ARG A 268 -14.43 -35.44 15.77
CA ARG A 268 -14.41 -35.65 14.31
C ARG A 268 -13.72 -34.51 13.57
#